data_AF-A0A7J7CWC6-F1
#
_entry.id   AF-A0A7J7CWC6-F1
#
_cell.length_a   1.000
_cell.length_b   1.000
_cell.length_c   1.000
_cell.angle_alpha   90.00
_cell.angle_beta   90.00
_cell.angle_gamma   90.00
#
_symmetry.space_group_name_H-M   'P 1'
#
loop_
_entity.id
_entity.type
_entity.pdbx_description
1 polymer ?
#
loop_
_entity_poly.entity_id
_entity_poly.type
_entity_poly.pdbx_seq_one_letter_code
_entity_poly.pdbx_strand_id
1 'polypeptide(L)'
;MFDYLESHALISDDTGYQIRKSCDFSPEAVKQPSQCTKAVEEAFKNTNFFDLYNIYAPNCFNQSVTAKPKPGSQCMLMSPNSPMTGSSATRISVEFGKIDHPPCFRF
;
A
#
# COMPACT_ATOMS: atom_id res chain seq x y z
N MET A 1 -2.37 10.67 15.10
CA MET A 1 -2.59 9.92 13.85
C MET A 1 -1.32 9.84 13.02
N PHE A 2 -0.73 10.96 12.61
CA PHE A 2 0.44 10.93 11.71
C PHE A 2 1.69 10.28 12.31
N ASP A 3 1.93 10.38 13.62
CA ASP A 3 3.05 9.65 14.26
C ASP A 3 2.86 8.12 14.21
N TYR A 4 1.62 7.63 14.20
CA TYR A 4 1.32 6.20 14.00
C TYR A 4 1.67 5.78 12.57
N LEU A 5 1.28 6.60 11.59
CA LEU A 5 1.60 6.33 10.18
C LEU A 5 3.11 6.35 9.93
N GLU A 6 3.84 7.30 10.52
CA GLU A 6 5.29 7.41 10.41
C GLU A 6 5.99 6.21 11.07
N SER A 7 5.61 5.86 12.31
CA SER A 7 6.18 4.70 13.02
C SER A 7 5.88 3.34 12.38
N HIS A 8 4.90 3.27 11.48
CA HIS A 8 4.57 2.08 10.68
C HIS A 8 5.07 2.19 9.23
N ALA A 9 5.92 3.18 8.94
CA ALA A 9 6.50 3.43 7.61
C ALA A 9 5.45 3.61 6.49
N LEU A 10 4.27 4.14 6.83
CA LEU A 10 3.18 4.46 5.90
C LEU A 10 3.30 5.88 5.32
N ILE A 11 4.06 6.74 5.98
CA ILE A 11 4.46 8.06 5.48
C ILE A 11 5.96 8.25 5.70
N SER A 12 6.59 9.14 4.92
CA SER A 12 8.01 9.44 5.08
C SER A 12 8.27 10.32 6.31
N ASP A 13 9.49 10.26 6.84
CA ASP A 13 9.97 11.13 7.92
C ASP A 13 9.81 12.62 7.58
N ASP A 14 10.04 13.01 6.32
CA ASP A 14 9.84 14.39 5.86
C ASP A 14 8.36 14.78 5.91
N THR A 15 7.45 13.94 5.42
CA THR A 15 6.01 14.19 5.53
C THR A 15 5.57 14.30 6.98
N GLY A 16 6.02 13.39 7.86
CA GLY A 16 5.76 13.45 9.31
C GLY A 16 6.29 14.74 9.95
N TYR A 17 7.51 15.13 9.60
CA TYR A 17 8.13 16.39 10.04
C TYR A 17 7.32 17.61 9.59
N GLN A 18 6.95 17.71 8.31
CA GLN A 18 6.20 18.86 7.78
C GLN A 18 4.82 18.97 8.44
N ILE A 19 4.16 17.84 8.70
CA ILE A 19 2.89 17.80 9.42
C ILE A 19 3.05 18.32 10.85
N ARG A 20 4.01 17.79 11.62
CA ARG A 20 4.27 18.26 13.00
C ARG A 20 4.64 19.74 13.05
N LYS A 21 5.35 20.23 12.03
CA LYS A 21 5.81 21.62 11.96
C LYS A 21 4.73 22.60 11.53
N SER A 22 3.87 22.20 10.60
CA SER A 22 2.99 23.13 9.87
C SER A 22 1.53 23.04 10.30
N CYS A 23 1.10 21.95 10.92
CA CYS A 23 -0.28 21.75 11.32
C CYS A 23 -0.53 22.25 12.75
N ASP A 24 -1.69 22.89 12.94
CA ASP A 24 -2.20 23.28 14.25
C ASP A 24 -3.12 22.17 14.77
N PHE A 25 -2.69 21.49 15.83
CA PHE A 25 -3.45 20.41 16.46
C PHE A 25 -4.29 20.88 17.66
N SER A 26 -4.36 22.19 17.92
CA SER A 26 -5.22 22.73 18.98
C SER A 26 -6.69 22.43 18.67
N PRO A 27 -7.51 22.04 19.65
CA PRO A 27 -8.94 21.81 19.44
C PRO A 27 -9.70 23.05 18.94
N GLU A 28 -9.16 24.24 19.15
CA GLU A 28 -9.71 25.54 18.71
C GLU A 28 -9.28 25.94 17.29
N ALA A 29 -8.46 25.13 16.61
CA ALA A 29 -7.95 25.46 15.28
C ALA A 29 -9.08 25.47 14.24
N VAL A 30 -9.52 26.65 13.82
CA VAL A 30 -10.60 26.83 12.83
C VAL A 30 -10.10 26.64 11.40
N LYS A 31 -8.83 26.93 11.12
CA LYS A 31 -8.22 26.83 9.79
C LYS A 31 -6.78 26.33 9.88
N GLN A 32 -6.42 25.43 8.97
CA GLN A 32 -5.06 24.93 8.84
C GLN A 32 -4.24 25.78 7.86
N PRO A 33 -2.93 25.96 8.09
CA PRO A 33 -2.03 26.58 7.13
C PRO A 33 -1.97 25.78 5.82
N SER A 34 -1.74 26.45 4.70
CA SER A 34 -1.64 25.79 3.38
C SER A 34 -0.54 24.71 3.33
N GLN A 35 0.53 24.90 4.08
CA GLN A 35 1.63 23.94 4.21
C GLN A 35 1.17 22.67 4.93
N CYS A 36 0.33 22.80 5.96
CA CYS A 36 -0.29 21.64 6.61
C CYS A 36 -1.14 20.86 5.61
N THR A 37 -2.01 21.54 4.86
CA THR A 37 -2.86 20.90 3.85
C THR A 37 -2.03 20.10 2.85
N LYS A 38 -0.95 20.67 2.32
CA LYS A 38 -0.05 19.97 1.39
C LYS A 38 0.63 18.75 2.01
N ALA A 39 1.11 18.87 3.25
CA ALA A 39 1.77 17.77 3.93
C ALA A 39 0.79 16.63 4.24
N VAL A 40 -0.44 16.96 4.64
CA VAL A 40 -1.52 16.00 4.87
C VAL A 40 -1.98 15.33 3.56
N GLU A 41 -2.08 16.08 2.46
CA GLU A 41 -2.36 15.52 1.13
C GLU A 41 -1.30 14.49 0.73
N GLU A 42 -0.02 14.75 0.99
CA GLU A 42 1.05 13.79 0.72
C GLU A 42 0.93 12.53 1.59
N ALA A 43 0.61 12.69 2.87
CA ALA A 43 0.30 11.54 3.73
C ALA A 43 -0.88 10.70 3.20
N PHE A 44 -1.93 11.35 2.67
CA PHE A 44 -3.06 10.65 2.09
C PHE A 44 -2.73 9.93 0.79
N LYS A 45 -1.89 10.48 -0.09
CA LYS A 45 -1.44 9.77 -1.30
C LYS A 45 -0.76 8.45 -0.97
N ASN A 46 0.09 8.44 0.06
CA ASN A 46 0.79 7.24 0.49
C ASN A 46 -0.14 6.20 1.12
N THR A 47 -1.23 6.66 1.76
CA THR A 47 -2.12 5.79 2.54
C THR A 47 -3.43 5.40 1.85
N ASN A 48 -3.75 5.98 0.68
CA ASN A 48 -5.02 5.75 -0.02
C ASN A 48 -5.26 4.28 -0.45
N PHE A 49 -4.21 3.46 -0.48
CA PHE A 49 -4.30 2.03 -0.83
C PHE A 49 -4.37 1.10 0.38
N PHE A 50 -4.49 1.62 1.60
CA PHE A 50 -4.58 0.84 2.82
C PHE A 50 -5.90 1.15 3.55
N ASP A 51 -6.49 0.15 4.19
CA ASP A 51 -7.49 0.40 5.21
C ASP A 51 -6.80 1.02 6.44
N LEU A 52 -6.93 2.35 6.62
CA LEU A 52 -6.35 3.08 7.76
C LEU A 52 -6.86 2.60 9.12
N TYR A 53 -7.98 1.88 9.17
CA TYR A 53 -8.51 1.28 10.40
C TYR A 53 -7.93 -0.11 10.67
N ASN A 54 -7.32 -0.75 9.66
CA ASN A 54 -6.69 -2.05 9.80
C ASN A 54 -5.57 -2.26 8.76
N ILE A 55 -4.41 -1.64 9.01
CA ILE A 55 -3.26 -1.65 8.09
C ILE A 55 -2.62 -3.03 7.88
N TYR A 56 -3.04 -4.05 8.64
CA TYR A 56 -2.60 -5.44 8.50
C TYR A 56 -3.64 -6.32 7.80
N ALA A 57 -4.84 -5.80 7.53
CA ALA A 57 -5.84 -6.52 6.75
C ALA A 57 -5.54 -6.41 5.25
N PRO A 58 -5.83 -7.48 4.47
CA PRO A 58 -5.82 -7.38 3.02
C PRO A 58 -6.94 -6.45 2.56
N ASN A 59 -6.63 -5.54 1.63
CA ASN A 59 -7.64 -4.73 0.99
C ASN A 59 -8.58 -5.57 0.12
N CYS A 60 -9.88 -5.30 0.25
CA CYS A 60 -10.90 -5.95 -0.55
C CYS A 60 -11.14 -5.16 -1.85
N PHE A 61 -10.55 -5.60 -2.96
CA PHE A 61 -10.74 -4.94 -4.26
C PHE A 61 -12.04 -5.36 -4.99
N ASN A 62 -12.71 -6.40 -4.48
CA ASN A 62 -13.94 -6.93 -5.07
C ASN A 62 -15.12 -6.62 -4.14
N GLN A 63 -16.12 -5.88 -4.61
CA GLN A 63 -17.28 -5.53 -3.77
C GLN A 63 -18.30 -6.66 -3.63
N SER A 64 -18.14 -7.76 -4.39
CA SER A 64 -19.08 -8.88 -4.48
C SER A 64 -18.59 -10.14 -3.76
N VAL A 65 -17.59 -10.05 -2.87
CA VAL A 65 -17.12 -11.20 -2.09
C VAL A 65 -18.04 -11.51 -0.91
N THR A 66 -18.20 -12.80 -0.67
CA THR A 66 -18.96 -13.35 0.45
C THR A 66 -18.18 -13.22 1.76
N ALA A 67 -18.88 -13.05 2.89
CA ALA A 67 -18.29 -12.93 4.23
C ALA A 67 -17.36 -14.10 4.62
N LYS A 68 -17.52 -15.26 3.97
CA LYS A 68 -16.56 -16.36 4.03
C LYS A 68 -15.73 -16.37 2.75
N PRO A 69 -14.39 -16.30 2.86
CA PRO A 69 -13.51 -16.56 1.72
C PRO A 69 -13.81 -17.93 1.13
N LYS A 70 -13.90 -18.02 -0.20
CA LYS A 70 -13.78 -19.33 -0.85
C LYS A 70 -12.39 -19.88 -0.49
N PRO A 71 -12.26 -21.18 -0.19
CA PRO A 71 -10.95 -21.77 0.00
C PRO A 71 -10.07 -21.38 -1.18
N GLY A 72 -8.93 -20.74 -0.91
CA GLY A 72 -7.96 -20.44 -1.96
C GLY A 72 -7.62 -21.74 -2.67
N SER A 73 -7.59 -21.74 -4.01
CA SER A 73 -6.93 -22.81 -4.74
C SER A 73 -5.53 -22.91 -4.17
N GLN A 74 -5.24 -24.07 -3.57
CA GLN A 74 -3.99 -24.39 -2.92
C GLN A 74 -2.85 -23.91 -3.83
N CYS A 75 -1.90 -23.12 -3.29
CA CYS A 75 -0.70 -22.74 -4.00
C CYS A 75 -0.14 -24.00 -4.68
N MET A 76 -0.16 -24.04 -6.02
CA MET A 76 0.53 -25.10 -6.73
C MET A 76 1.99 -25.00 -6.32
N LEU A 77 2.47 -26.00 -5.58
CA LEU A 77 3.90 -26.18 -5.35
C LEU A 77 4.54 -26.26 -6.72
N MET A 78 5.30 -25.23 -7.10
CA MET A 78 6.17 -25.31 -8.27
C MET A 78 7.10 -26.49 -8.01
N SER A 79 6.89 -27.60 -8.73
CA SER A 79 7.73 -28.78 -8.60
C SER A 79 9.16 -28.45 -9.06
N PRO A 80 10.22 -29.02 -8.44
CA PRO A 80 11.60 -28.56 -8.63
C PRO A 80 12.21 -28.85 -10.01
N ASN A 81 11.50 -29.49 -10.93
CA ASN A 81 12.07 -30.00 -12.18
C ASN A 81 11.22 -29.62 -13.39
N SER A 82 11.36 -28.38 -13.86
CA SER A 82 11.07 -28.03 -15.25
C SER A 82 12.34 -27.47 -15.90
N PRO A 83 12.75 -27.94 -17.09
CA PRO A 83 14.02 -27.57 -17.70
C PRO A 83 13.97 -26.11 -18.17
N MET A 84 14.95 -25.33 -17.71
CA MET A 84 15.25 -23.99 -18.21
C MET A 84 15.68 -24.11 -19.68
N THR A 85 14.77 -23.83 -20.61
CA THR A 85 15.14 -23.49 -21.99
C THR A 85 15.01 -21.98 -22.10
N GLY A 86 16.17 -21.32 -22.21
CA GLY A 86 16.29 -19.87 -22.14
C GLY A 86 15.85 -19.16 -23.42
N SER A 87 15.53 -17.87 -23.29
CA SER A 87 15.85 -16.91 -24.34
C SER A 87 15.94 -15.48 -23.80
N SER A 88 17.14 -14.91 -23.98
CA SER A 88 17.48 -13.51 -24.18
C SER A 88 16.94 -12.42 -23.23
N ALA A 89 17.86 -11.88 -22.43
CA ALA A 89 17.72 -10.64 -21.69
C ALA A 89 17.27 -9.48 -22.61
N THR A 90 16.02 -9.06 -22.45
CA THR A 90 15.49 -7.82 -23.04
C THR A 90 14.88 -7.02 -21.91
N ARG A 91 15.19 -5.71 -21.86
CA ARG A 91 14.67 -4.73 -20.88
C ARG A 91 13.20 -5.02 -20.57
N ILE A 92 12.89 -5.29 -19.30
CA ILE A 92 11.51 -5.37 -18.84
C ILE A 92 10.94 -3.95 -18.87
N SER A 93 10.38 -3.58 -20.02
CA SER A 93 9.27 -2.64 -20.05
C SER A 93 8.16 -3.29 -19.24
N VAL A 94 7.72 -2.63 -18.17
CA VAL A 94 6.56 -3.07 -17.39
C VAL A 94 5.32 -2.79 -18.25
N GLU A 95 5.03 -3.69 -19.20
CA GLU A 95 3.68 -3.76 -19.72
C GLU A 95 2.78 -4.24 -18.58
N PHE A 96 1.81 -3.42 -18.21
CA PHE A 96 0.67 -3.78 -17.37
C PHE A 96 -0.21 -4.79 -18.13
N GLY A 97 0.34 -5.98 -18.38
CA GLY A 97 -0.43 -7.16 -18.73
C GLY A 97 -1.34 -7.48 -17.55
N LYS A 98 -2.59 -7.82 -17.84
CA LYS A 98 -3.64 -8.15 -16.87
C LYS A 98 -3.17 -9.35 -16.02
N ILE A 99 -2.63 -9.08 -14.83
CA ILE A 99 -2.28 -10.12 -13.88
C ILE A 99 -3.54 -10.44 -13.09
N ASP A 100 -4.26 -11.51 -13.47
CA ASP A 100 -5.48 -11.94 -12.77
C ASP A 100 -5.21 -12.49 -11.35
N HIS A 101 -3.94 -12.64 -10.92
CA HIS A 101 -3.57 -13.03 -9.55
C HIS A 101 -2.23 -12.41 -9.10
N PRO A 102 -2.16 -11.67 -7.97
CA PRO A 102 -0.92 -11.07 -7.51
C PRO A 102 0.15 -12.15 -7.22
N PRO A 103 1.41 -11.96 -7.64
CA PRO A 103 2.48 -12.90 -7.33
C PRO A 103 2.71 -12.93 -5.80
N CYS A 104 2.61 -14.12 -5.21
CA CYS A 104 2.89 -14.34 -3.80
C CYS A 104 4.40 -14.18 -3.53
N PHE A 105 4.79 -13.05 -2.95
CA PHE A 105 6.10 -12.93 -2.29
C PHE A 105 6.06 -13.70 -0.96
N ARG A 106 6.95 -14.68 -0.83
CA ARG A 106 7.21 -15.38 0.43
C ARG A 106 8.42 -14.70 1.06
N PHE A 107 8.24 -14.07 2.23
CA PHE A 107 9.34 -13.65 3.09
C PHE A 107 9.95 -14.86 3.79
#